data_AF-A0A538S361-F1
#
_entry.id   AF-A0A538S361-F1
#
_cell.length_a   1.000
_cell.length_b   1.000
_cell.length_c   1.000
_cell.angle_alpha   90.00
_cell.angle_beta   90.00
_cell.angle_gamma   90.00
#
_symmetry.space_group_name_H-M   'P 1'
#
loop_
_entity.id
_entity.type
_entity.pdbx_description
1 polymer ?
#
loop_
_entity_poly.entity_id
_entity_poly.type
_entity_poly.pdbx_seq_one_letter_code
_entity_poly.pdbx_strand_id
1 'polypeptide(L)'
;MSALSEDLRQKILAYLPRYPSKQAVTLPALHLVHDQMRYVSLEAIREIADLLDLSPAELYDAMSFYGFFLACMLRGSEEVLDRLCDTLGVQPGGTTTDGKITLEFAECLGGCEGAPCLLINDEQRMNVTAENVDALIEELRQ
;
A
#
# COMPACT_ATOMS: atom_id res chain seq x y z
N MET A 1 -24.73 3.82 -0.33
CA MET A 1 -24.32 5.21 -0.03
C MET A 1 -23.11 5.44 -0.89
N SER A 2 -23.02 6.52 -1.67
CA SER A 2 -21.89 6.72 -2.59
C SER A 2 -20.55 6.50 -1.88
N ALA A 3 -19.75 5.54 -2.35
CA ALA A 3 -18.43 5.25 -1.82
C ALA A 3 -17.44 6.38 -2.14
N LEU A 4 -17.58 7.03 -3.30
CA LEU A 4 -16.78 8.18 -3.67
C LEU A 4 -17.40 9.47 -3.14
N SER A 5 -16.59 10.29 -2.47
CA SER A 5 -16.96 11.67 -2.12
C SER A 5 -17.02 12.55 -3.38
N GLU A 6 -17.80 13.64 -3.34
CA GLU A 6 -17.92 14.54 -4.49
C GLU A 6 -16.57 15.17 -4.89
N ASP A 7 -15.72 15.50 -3.91
CA ASP A 7 -14.36 15.99 -4.14
C ASP A 7 -13.51 14.98 -4.93
N LEU A 8 -13.58 13.71 -4.55
CA LEU A 8 -12.83 12.64 -5.20
C LEU A 8 -13.30 12.40 -6.64
N ARG A 9 -14.61 12.47 -6.88
CA ARG A 9 -15.21 12.40 -8.23
C ARG A 9 -14.67 13.51 -9.11
N GLN A 10 -14.65 14.76 -8.63
CA GLN A 10 -14.12 15.90 -9.38
C GLN A 10 -12.63 15.74 -9.69
N LYS A 11 -11.84 15.24 -8.72
CA LYS A 11 -10.41 14.96 -8.92
C LYS A 11 -10.16 13.92 -10.01
N ILE A 12 -10.94 12.84 -10.04
CA ILE A 12 -10.84 11.81 -11.09
C ILE A 12 -11.16 12.41 -12.46
N LEU A 13 -12.24 13.19 -12.56
CA LEU A 13 -12.64 13.83 -13.82
C LEU A 13 -11.60 14.84 -14.33
N ALA A 14 -10.86 15.49 -13.43
CA ALA A 14 -9.78 16.42 -13.79
C ALA A 14 -8.59 15.73 -14.50
N TYR A 15 -8.47 14.40 -14.44
CA TYR A 15 -7.46 13.66 -15.20
C TYR A 15 -7.89 13.35 -16.64
N LEU A 16 -9.19 13.37 -16.97
CA LEU A 16 -9.69 13.08 -18.32
C LEU A 16 -9.01 13.88 -19.44
N PRO A 17 -8.78 15.21 -19.32
CA PRO A 17 -8.15 15.99 -20.38
C PRO A 17 -6.68 15.63 -20.63
N ARG A 18 -6.03 14.93 -19.70
CA ARG A 18 -4.61 14.56 -19.79
C ARG A 18 -4.38 13.32 -20.66
N TYR A 19 -5.43 12.57 -20.96
CA TYR A 19 -5.33 11.31 -21.66
C TYR A 19 -6.24 11.25 -22.90
N PRO A 20 -5.84 10.51 -23.94
CA PRO A 20 -6.63 10.37 -25.16
C PRO A 20 -7.85 9.45 -24.98
N SER A 21 -7.88 8.59 -23.95
CA SER A 21 -8.98 7.67 -23.67
C SER A 21 -9.36 7.70 -22.19
N LYS A 22 -10.66 7.50 -21.90
CA LYS A 22 -11.16 7.41 -20.51
C LYS A 22 -10.54 6.21 -19.77
N GLN A 23 -10.30 5.11 -20.48
CA GLN A 23 -9.66 3.90 -19.94
C GLN A 23 -8.26 4.16 -19.36
N ALA A 24 -7.50 5.11 -19.92
CA ALA A 24 -6.18 5.44 -19.40
C ALA A 24 -6.22 6.12 -18.00
N VAL A 25 -7.39 6.63 -17.59
CA VAL A 25 -7.61 7.24 -16.27
C VAL A 25 -7.87 6.20 -15.18
N THR A 26 -8.08 4.92 -15.53
CA THR A 26 -8.35 3.84 -14.57
C THR A 26 -7.30 3.76 -13.47
N LEU A 27 -6.01 3.74 -13.80
CA LEU A 27 -4.94 3.64 -12.81
C LEU A 27 -4.82 4.89 -11.92
N PRO A 28 -4.80 6.13 -12.47
CA PRO A 28 -4.90 7.35 -11.66
C PRO A 28 -6.13 7.38 -10.73
N ALA A 29 -7.29 6.92 -11.21
CA ALA A 29 -8.51 6.88 -10.42
C ALA A 29 -8.41 5.90 -9.25
N LEU A 30 -7.90 4.68 -9.49
CA LEU A 30 -7.63 3.69 -8.45
C LEU A 30 -6.63 4.22 -7.41
N HIS A 31 -5.58 4.92 -7.84
CA HIS A 31 -4.61 5.55 -6.94
C HIS A 31 -5.25 6.62 -6.05
N LEU A 32 -6.08 7.50 -6.61
CA LEU A 32 -6.76 8.56 -5.85
C LEU A 32 -7.70 7.98 -4.78
N VAL A 33 -8.43 6.91 -5.13
CA VAL A 33 -9.33 6.23 -4.20
C VAL A 33 -8.54 5.55 -3.09
N HIS A 34 -7.48 4.83 -3.44
CA HIS A 34 -6.61 4.19 -2.45
C HIS A 34 -5.95 5.22 -1.51
N ASP A 35 -5.49 6.36 -2.03
CA ASP A 35 -4.87 7.41 -1.21
C ASP A 35 -5.85 7.98 -0.17
N GLN A 36 -7.10 8.25 -0.57
CA GLN A 36 -8.10 8.79 0.36
C GLN A 36 -8.70 7.76 1.31
N MET A 37 -8.97 6.54 0.82
CA MET A 37 -9.74 5.55 1.56
C MET A 37 -8.88 4.45 2.19
N ARG A 38 -7.59 4.37 1.84
CA ARG A 38 -6.64 3.29 2.20
C ARG A 38 -7.01 1.89 1.68
N TYR A 39 -8.13 1.75 0.98
CA TYR A 39 -8.55 0.54 0.28
C TYR A 39 -9.46 0.90 -0.90
N VAL A 40 -9.58 -0.01 -1.87
CA VAL A 40 -10.50 0.16 -3.01
C VAL A 40 -11.61 -0.89 -2.87
N SER A 41 -12.82 -0.44 -2.51
CA SER A 41 -13.98 -1.33 -2.35
C SER A 41 -14.61 -1.70 -3.69
N LEU A 42 -15.37 -2.80 -3.73
CA LEU A 42 -16.16 -3.16 -4.92
C LEU A 42 -17.19 -2.08 -5.30
N GLU A 43 -17.69 -1.30 -4.33
CA GLU A 43 -18.59 -0.18 -4.58
C GLU A 43 -17.84 0.98 -5.26
N ALA A 44 -16.62 1.29 -4.80
CA ALA A 44 -15.75 2.28 -5.45
C ALA A 44 -15.37 1.86 -6.88
N ILE A 45 -15.09 0.56 -7.11
CA ILE A 45 -14.83 0.03 -8.47
C ILE A 45 -16.01 0.30 -9.40
N ARG A 46 -17.24 0.03 -8.95
CA ARG A 46 -18.45 0.28 -9.74
C ARG A 46 -18.61 1.76 -10.04
N GLU A 47 -18.42 2.62 -9.05
CA GLU A 47 -18.57 4.06 -9.24
C GLU A 47 -17.50 4.67 -10.16
N ILE A 48 -16.25 4.18 -10.09
CA ILE A 48 -15.20 4.61 -11.04
C ILE A 48 -15.52 4.11 -12.44
N ALA A 49 -16.00 2.87 -12.58
CA ALA A 49 -16.39 2.31 -13.87
C ALA A 49 -17.52 3.13 -14.52
N ASP A 50 -18.52 3.54 -13.74
CA ASP A 50 -19.59 4.43 -14.20
C ASP A 50 -19.06 5.81 -14.62
N LEU A 51 -18.11 6.39 -13.87
CA LEU A 51 -17.49 7.68 -14.20
C LEU A 51 -16.66 7.63 -15.48
N LEU A 52 -15.94 6.54 -15.70
CA LEU A 52 -15.04 6.35 -16.84
C LEU A 52 -15.73 5.72 -18.04
N ASP A 53 -17.02 5.37 -17.92
CA ASP A 53 -17.80 4.73 -18.99
C ASP A 53 -17.17 3.39 -19.42
N LEU A 54 -16.80 2.58 -18.41
CA LEU A 54 -16.18 1.26 -18.55
C LEU A 54 -17.05 0.21 -17.86
N SER A 55 -16.84 -1.07 -18.18
CA SER A 55 -17.44 -2.13 -17.39
C SER A 55 -16.72 -2.31 -16.03
N PRO A 56 -17.43 -2.65 -14.96
CA PRO A 56 -16.80 -2.99 -13.69
C PRO A 56 -15.80 -4.15 -13.81
N ALA A 57 -15.99 -5.05 -14.77
CA ALA A 57 -15.09 -6.16 -15.04
C ALA A 57 -13.73 -5.68 -15.57
N GLU A 58 -13.70 -4.72 -16.50
CA GLU A 58 -12.45 -4.13 -17.01
C GLU A 58 -11.68 -3.38 -15.92
N LEU A 59 -12.39 -2.66 -15.05
CA LEU A 59 -11.76 -1.94 -13.96
C LEU A 59 -11.24 -2.89 -12.87
N TYR A 60 -12.00 -3.96 -12.58
CA TYR A 60 -11.57 -5.02 -11.68
C TYR A 60 -10.38 -5.79 -12.25
N ASP A 61 -10.37 -6.09 -13.55
CA ASP A 61 -9.24 -6.72 -14.23
C ASP A 61 -7.98 -5.86 -14.07
N ALA A 62 -8.05 -4.57 -14.38
CA ALA A 62 -6.94 -3.63 -14.17
C ALA A 62 -6.50 -3.57 -12.70
N MET A 63 -7.44 -3.47 -11.75
CA MET A 63 -7.13 -3.47 -10.32
C MET A 63 -6.45 -4.78 -9.90
N SER A 64 -6.91 -5.93 -10.40
CA SER A 64 -6.35 -7.24 -10.07
C SER A 64 -4.98 -7.47 -10.72
N PHE A 65 -4.80 -6.98 -11.95
CA PHE A 65 -3.56 -7.08 -12.72
C PHE A 65 -2.46 -6.18 -12.15
N TYR A 66 -2.79 -4.92 -11.89
CA TYR A 66 -1.90 -3.97 -11.21
C TYR A 66 -1.91 -4.14 -9.70
N GLY A 67 -2.57 -5.20 -9.20
CA GLY A 67 -2.81 -5.47 -7.78
C GLY A 67 -1.67 -4.95 -6.96
N PHE A 68 -1.92 -3.83 -6.27
CA PHE A 68 -0.92 -3.10 -5.50
C PHE A 68 -0.11 -4.14 -4.73
N PHE A 69 1.15 -4.31 -5.13
CA PHE A 69 1.90 -5.56 -4.98
C PHE A 69 1.87 -6.06 -3.52
N LEU A 70 1.00 -7.03 -3.28
CA LEU A 70 0.58 -7.47 -1.95
C LEU A 70 1.43 -8.63 -1.44
N ALA A 71 2.63 -8.87 -1.97
CA ALA A 71 3.42 -10.04 -1.57
C ALA A 71 3.71 -10.00 -0.06
N CYS A 72 4.12 -8.84 0.47
CA CYS A 72 4.36 -8.66 1.90
C CYS A 72 3.07 -8.76 2.72
N MET A 73 2.00 -8.06 2.33
CA MET A 73 0.74 -8.10 3.08
C MET A 73 0.06 -9.48 3.05
N LEU A 74 0.05 -10.19 1.91
CA LEU A 74 -0.41 -11.59 1.83
C LEU A 74 0.40 -12.55 2.69
N ARG A 75 1.65 -12.19 3.00
CA ARG A 75 2.60 -12.97 3.79
C ARG A 75 2.68 -12.50 5.25
N GLY A 76 1.74 -11.66 5.69
CA GLY A 76 1.63 -11.25 7.09
C GLY A 76 2.51 -10.05 7.47
N SER A 77 2.79 -9.12 6.55
CA SER A 77 3.57 -7.92 6.90
C SER A 77 2.90 -7.00 7.91
N GLU A 78 1.56 -7.03 8.04
CA GLU A 78 0.84 -6.31 9.10
C GLU A 78 1.25 -6.83 10.48
N GLU A 79 1.26 -8.16 10.67
CA GLU A 79 1.69 -8.77 11.93
C GLU A 79 3.16 -8.45 12.25
N VAL A 80 4.02 -8.41 11.22
CA VAL A 80 5.43 -8.00 11.37
C VAL A 80 5.53 -6.53 11.80
N LEU A 81 4.75 -5.64 11.20
CA LEU A 81 4.75 -4.21 11.52
C LEU A 81 4.24 -3.95 12.95
N ASP A 82 3.15 -4.60 13.34
CA ASP A 82 2.60 -4.48 14.70
C ASP A 82 3.62 -4.94 15.74
N ARG A 83 4.28 -6.09 15.50
CA ARG A 83 5.33 -6.62 16.36
C ARG A 83 6.54 -5.69 16.45
N LEU A 84 6.96 -5.08 15.34
CA LEU A 84 8.02 -4.06 15.33
C LEU A 84 7.64 -2.85 16.18
N CYS A 85 6.41 -2.36 16.05
CA CYS A 85 5.91 -1.23 16.83
C CYS A 85 5.89 -1.54 18.33
N ASP A 86 5.39 -2.72 18.71
CA ASP A 86 5.31 -3.17 20.10
C ASP A 86 6.70 -3.33 20.73
N THR A 87 7.64 -3.98 20.04
CA THR A 87 8.99 -4.25 20.56
C THR A 87 9.86 -2.99 20.62
N LEU A 88 9.70 -2.06 19.68
CA LEU A 88 10.43 -0.79 19.66
C LEU A 88 9.76 0.31 20.50
N GLY A 89 8.47 0.14 20.85
CA GLY A 89 7.69 1.13 21.58
C GLY A 89 7.43 2.42 20.78
N VAL A 90 7.37 2.31 19.44
CA VAL A 90 7.16 3.44 18.53
C VAL A 90 6.03 3.13 17.55
N GLN A 91 5.44 4.18 16.98
CA GLN A 91 4.51 4.07 15.86
C GLN A 91 5.28 4.16 14.54
N PRO A 92 4.68 3.79 13.40
CA PRO A 92 5.28 4.05 12.08
C PRO A 92 5.59 5.55 11.90
N GLY A 93 6.81 5.85 11.47
CA GLY A 93 7.41 7.19 11.42
C GLY A 93 8.08 7.64 12.73
N GLY A 94 8.07 6.81 13.77
CA GLY A 94 8.67 7.10 15.07
C GLY A 94 10.13 6.65 15.17
N THR A 95 10.89 7.38 15.97
CA THR A 95 12.27 7.02 16.36
C THR A 95 12.28 6.58 17.81
N THR A 96 13.03 5.51 18.07
CA THR A 96 13.30 4.98 19.42
C THR A 96 13.97 6.03 20.32
N THR A 97 13.79 5.91 21.64
CA THR A 97 14.29 6.90 22.61
C THR A 97 15.81 7.00 22.66
N ASP A 98 16.52 5.96 22.25
CA ASP A 98 17.98 5.95 22.13
C ASP A 98 18.47 6.59 20.83
N GLY A 99 17.56 6.95 19.92
CA GLY A 99 17.86 7.59 18.64
C GLY A 99 18.49 6.66 17.61
N LYS A 100 18.53 5.34 17.86
CA LYS A 100 19.25 4.38 17.00
C LYS A 100 18.40 3.83 15.87
N ILE A 101 17.11 3.60 16.12
CA ILE A 101 16.20 2.96 15.16
C ILE A 101 15.02 3.89 14.88
N THR A 102 14.80 4.19 13.61
CA THR A 102 13.57 4.82 13.10
C THR A 102 12.80 3.77 12.31
N LEU A 103 11.54 3.56 12.69
CA LEU A 103 10.64 2.66 11.98
C LEU A 103 9.83 3.48 10.98
N GLU A 104 10.02 3.29 9.68
CA GLU A 104 9.21 3.94 8.65
C GLU A 104 8.38 2.92 7.88
N PHE A 105 7.14 3.28 7.59
CA PHE A 105 6.33 2.48 6.66
C PHE A 105 6.83 2.71 5.24
N ALA A 106 7.22 1.63 4.57
CA ALA A 106 7.67 1.65 3.20
C ALA A 106 6.67 0.93 2.28
N GLU A 107 6.53 1.47 1.07
CA GLU A 107 5.86 0.80 -0.04
C GLU A 107 6.74 -0.34 -0.59
N CYS A 108 6.35 -0.93 -1.72
CA CYS A 108 7.05 -2.06 -2.33
C CYS A 108 8.57 -1.83 -2.50
N LEU A 109 9.36 -2.72 -1.90
CA LEU A 109 10.84 -2.74 -1.96
C LEU A 109 11.38 -3.70 -3.05
N GLY A 110 10.52 -4.24 -3.91
CA GLY A 110 10.94 -5.17 -4.97
C GLY A 110 11.45 -6.54 -4.52
N GLY A 111 11.32 -6.89 -3.24
CA GLY A 111 11.79 -8.17 -2.65
C GLY A 111 10.73 -9.26 -2.58
N CYS A 112 9.86 -9.35 -3.58
CA CYS A 112 8.67 -10.21 -3.54
C CYS A 112 9.00 -11.71 -3.35
N GLU A 113 10.16 -12.16 -3.84
CA GLU A 113 10.67 -13.53 -3.67
C GLU A 113 10.93 -13.93 -2.21
N GLY A 114 11.16 -12.95 -1.34
CA GLY A 114 11.45 -13.12 0.07
C GLY A 114 10.51 -12.31 0.94
N ALA A 115 9.24 -12.18 0.57
CA ALA A 115 8.26 -11.47 1.36
C ALA A 115 7.89 -12.20 2.68
N PRO A 116 7.65 -11.48 3.79
CA PRO A 116 7.79 -10.03 3.99
C PRO A 116 9.24 -9.56 4.00
N CYS A 117 9.50 -8.37 3.45
CA CYS A 117 10.82 -7.76 3.39
C CYS A 117 10.85 -6.36 4.03
N LEU A 118 12.01 -6.00 4.55
CA LEU A 118 12.33 -4.73 5.20
C LEU A 118 13.58 -4.14 4.55
N LEU A 119 13.72 -2.81 4.62
CA LEU A 119 14.95 -2.12 4.27
C LEU A 119 15.59 -1.59 5.55
N ILE A 120 16.80 -2.02 5.84
CA ILE A 120 17.57 -1.59 7.00
C ILE A 120 18.76 -0.79 6.47
N ASN A 121 18.65 0.54 6.56
CA ASN A 121 19.56 1.45 5.85
C ASN A 121 19.57 1.13 4.34
N ASP A 122 20.67 0.59 3.82
CA ASP A 122 20.82 0.22 2.41
C ASP A 122 20.71 -1.31 2.17
N GLU A 123 20.50 -2.11 3.21
CA GLU A 123 20.43 -3.57 3.11
C GLU A 123 19.00 -4.07 3.18
N GLN A 124 18.60 -4.84 2.16
CA GLN A 124 17.30 -5.49 2.13
C GLN A 124 17.32 -6.78 2.95
N ARG A 125 16.43 -6.88 3.93
CA ARG A 125 16.16 -8.11 4.67
C ARG A 125 14.88 -8.76 4.19
N MET A 126 14.97 -10.07 3.96
CA MET A 126 13.91 -10.90 3.40
C MET A 126 13.52 -12.01 4.38
N ASN A 127 12.34 -12.59 4.18
CA ASN A 127 11.73 -13.64 5.00
C ASN A 127 11.56 -13.22 6.46
N VAL A 128 11.18 -11.97 6.67
CA VAL A 128 10.91 -11.45 8.02
C VAL A 128 9.53 -11.91 8.47
N THR A 129 9.46 -12.50 9.65
CA THR A 129 8.24 -13.03 10.24
C THR A 129 8.05 -12.46 11.65
N ALA A 130 6.83 -12.52 12.18
CA ALA A 130 6.57 -12.10 13.55
C ALA A 130 7.40 -12.88 14.60
N GLU A 131 7.88 -14.07 14.25
CA GLU A 131 8.70 -14.93 15.11
C GLU A 131 10.17 -14.53 15.14
N ASN A 132 10.71 -14.00 14.03
CA ASN A 132 12.13 -13.64 13.92
C ASN A 132 12.40 -12.14 14.10
N VAL A 133 11.35 -11.31 14.18
CA VAL A 133 11.47 -9.86 14.31
C VAL A 133 12.21 -9.44 15.59
N ASP A 134 11.97 -10.14 16.70
CA ASP A 134 12.60 -9.80 17.98
C ASP A 134 14.12 -10.08 17.93
N ALA A 135 14.52 -11.14 17.23
CA ALA A 135 15.94 -11.45 16.99
C ALA A 135 16.60 -10.43 16.06
N LEU A 136 15.88 -9.98 15.03
CA LEU A 136 16.35 -8.94 14.11
C LEU A 136 16.59 -7.62 14.85
N ILE A 137 15.68 -7.19 15.72
CA ILE A 137 15.85 -5.95 16.50
C ILE A 137 17.08 -6.04 17.41
N GLU A 138 17.32 -7.19 18.04
CA GLU A 138 18.48 -7.38 18.91
C GLU A 138 19.81 -7.32 18.13
N GLU A 139 19.82 -7.82 16.89
CA GLU A 139 20.96 -7.66 15.97
C GLU A 139 21.25 -6.18 15.67
N LEU A 140 20.20 -5.37 15.45
CA LEU A 140 20.34 -3.94 15.13
C LEU A 140 20.78 -3.07 16.31
N ARG A 141 20.61 -3.54 17.55
CA ARG A 141 20.98 -2.78 18.76
C ARG A 141 22.46 -2.87 19.11
N GLN A 142 23.16 -3.88 18.58
CA GLN A 142 24.59 -4.12 18.78
C GLN A 142 25.45 -3.07 18.07
#